data_AF-A0A497E884-F1
#
_entry.id   AF-A0A497E884-F1
#
_cell.length_a   1.000
_cell.length_b   1.000
_cell.length_c   1.000
_cell.angle_alpha   90.00
_cell.angle_beta   90.00
_cell.angle_gamma   90.00
#
_symmetry.space_group_name_H-M   'P 1'
#
loop_
_entity.id
_entity.type
_entity.pdbx_description
1 polymer ?
#
loop_
_entity_poly.entity_id
_entity_poly.type
_entity_poly.pdbx_seq_one_letter_code
_entity_poly.pdbx_strand_id
1 'polypeptide(L)'
;MICGLAAAVLVATNPWDLPVFAGSLFLAVVAVAPKPINALTRLGMAAVFCAVACAPFLVELGTWLGGDSGVGGRSLVYLTQVDFAPWWAVLRHFGFFLAPLAAAAIIRPWKDLAITGVLAAAGAALGLAFGSSAAALALAAAALFLTMIRWTPDRWLATAWSLAGSAMVVVALAEQLTLMDRMNTIFKIYNGAWLLLGVATAIVLLRARGRMLTVVLPVFLMLVPVALVNLPLGIAQGWLQPRKASPRPTLDGRSFLHSDPSDAFLITTLNGAARPGDVVAEAAGPSYRQFTRIAMHTGLPTVVGWEWHLRQRGQNLVAIEDRVRDLETIYSRSDAGERRRVLDRYGINWVVLGDLERTTYGLRANDPFEGVPGVVLWARQGSTVLYRVVR
;
A
#
# COMPACT_ATOMS: atom_id res chain seq x y z
N MET A 1 23.63 -18.44 -3.90
CA MET A 1 24.26 -17.12 -3.64
C MET A 1 23.40 -15.97 -4.14
N ILE A 2 23.18 -15.79 -5.45
CA ILE A 2 22.37 -14.67 -5.99
C ILE A 2 20.94 -14.65 -5.42
N CYS A 3 20.23 -15.79 -5.41
CA CYS A 3 18.89 -15.87 -4.81
C CYS A 3 18.89 -15.51 -3.32
N GLY A 4 20.00 -15.75 -2.63
CA GLY A 4 20.10 -15.43 -1.21
C GLY A 4 20.45 -13.98 -0.92
N LEU A 5 21.29 -13.37 -1.75
CA LEU A 5 21.47 -11.92 -1.75
C LEU A 5 20.16 -11.20 -2.09
N ALA A 6 19.43 -11.67 -3.09
CA ALA A 6 18.12 -11.12 -3.45
C ALA A 6 17.12 -11.24 -2.29
N ALA A 7 17.03 -12.41 -1.66
CA ALA A 7 16.18 -12.60 -0.48
C ALA A 7 16.57 -11.67 0.69
N ALA A 8 17.87 -11.53 0.98
CA ALA A 8 18.36 -10.62 2.02
C ALA A 8 18.04 -9.14 1.71
N VAL A 9 18.21 -8.71 0.45
CA VAL A 9 17.83 -7.37 0.01
C VAL A 9 16.32 -7.16 0.13
N LEU A 10 15.51 -8.17 -0.22
CA LEU A 10 14.05 -8.08 -0.07
C LEU A 10 13.64 -8.00 1.40
N VAL A 11 14.23 -8.80 2.28
CA VAL A 11 13.99 -8.68 3.73
C VAL A 11 14.32 -7.27 4.24
N ALA A 12 15.44 -6.70 3.79
CA ALA A 12 15.89 -5.38 4.24
C ALA A 12 15.09 -4.20 3.62
N THR A 13 14.55 -4.35 2.42
CA THR A 13 13.90 -3.25 1.68
C THR A 13 12.38 -3.37 1.63
N ASN A 14 11.85 -4.55 1.30
CA ASN A 14 10.42 -4.81 1.19
C ASN A 14 10.10 -6.30 1.48
N PRO A 15 10.00 -6.70 2.76
CA PRO A 15 9.77 -8.09 3.13
C PRO A 15 8.45 -8.66 2.59
N TRP A 16 7.53 -7.79 2.18
CA TRP A 16 6.25 -8.16 1.57
C TRP A 16 6.39 -8.89 0.22
N ASP A 17 7.53 -8.73 -0.47
CA ASP A 17 7.78 -9.37 -1.76
C ASP A 17 8.30 -10.81 -1.61
N LEU A 18 8.67 -11.24 -0.39
CA LEU A 18 9.25 -12.55 -0.13
C LEU A 18 8.35 -13.72 -0.55
N PRO A 19 7.03 -13.73 -0.29
CA PRO A 19 6.16 -14.82 -0.75
C PRO A 19 6.13 -14.94 -2.27
N VAL A 20 6.07 -13.79 -2.97
CA VAL A 20 6.07 -13.75 -4.44
C VAL A 20 7.41 -14.23 -4.99
N PHE A 21 8.51 -13.77 -4.42
CA PHE A 21 9.86 -14.19 -4.79
C PHE A 21 10.08 -15.69 -4.56
N ALA A 22 9.76 -16.19 -3.37
CA ALA A 22 9.94 -17.59 -3.01
C ALA A 22 9.06 -18.52 -3.84
N GLY A 23 7.77 -18.18 -4.03
CA GLY A 23 6.84 -18.96 -4.84
C GLY A 23 7.26 -19.02 -6.30
N SER A 24 7.67 -17.89 -6.88
CA SER A 24 8.15 -17.81 -8.27
C SER A 24 9.44 -18.61 -8.46
N LEU A 25 10.36 -18.53 -7.49
CA LEU A 25 11.62 -19.25 -7.55
C LEU A 25 11.43 -20.77 -7.42
N PHE A 26 10.52 -21.20 -6.54
CA PHE A 26 10.12 -22.60 -6.42
C PHE A 26 9.54 -23.13 -7.72
N LEU A 27 8.53 -22.44 -8.27
CA LEU A 27 7.86 -22.86 -9.50
C LEU A 27 8.82 -22.84 -10.71
N ALA A 28 9.69 -21.83 -10.82
CA ALA A 28 10.71 -21.77 -11.87
C ALA A 28 11.70 -22.95 -11.79
N VAL A 29 12.12 -23.35 -10.58
CA VAL A 29 13.01 -24.50 -10.41
C VAL A 29 12.31 -25.81 -10.75
N VAL A 30 11.07 -26.01 -10.29
CA VAL A 30 10.28 -27.20 -10.65
C VAL A 30 10.09 -27.30 -12.16
N ALA A 31 9.85 -26.16 -12.82
CA ALA A 31 9.54 -26.10 -14.24
C ALA A 31 10.75 -26.28 -15.18
N VAL A 32 11.90 -25.72 -14.81
CA VAL A 32 13.03 -25.55 -15.76
C VAL A 32 14.24 -26.41 -15.39
N ALA A 33 14.37 -26.84 -14.13
CA ALA A 33 15.56 -27.58 -13.72
C ALA A 33 15.54 -29.01 -14.30
N PRO A 34 16.63 -29.46 -14.95
CA PRO A 34 16.73 -30.83 -15.47
C PRO A 34 16.63 -31.91 -14.37
N LYS A 35 17.01 -31.54 -13.14
CA LYS A 35 16.93 -32.36 -11.93
C LYS A 35 16.22 -31.54 -10.84
N PRO A 36 14.87 -31.46 -10.88
CA PRO A 36 14.11 -30.54 -10.03
C PRO A 36 14.33 -30.83 -8.55
N ILE A 37 14.40 -32.10 -8.14
CA ILE A 37 14.67 -32.48 -6.74
C ILE A 37 16.01 -31.93 -6.28
N ASN A 38 17.08 -32.14 -7.04
CA ASN A 38 18.42 -31.65 -6.69
C ASN A 38 18.48 -30.12 -6.65
N ALA A 39 17.80 -29.46 -7.58
CA ALA A 39 17.71 -28.01 -7.63
C ALA A 39 16.89 -27.45 -6.46
N LEU A 40 15.78 -28.12 -6.08
CA LEU A 40 14.98 -27.79 -4.90
C LEU A 40 15.77 -27.98 -3.61
N THR A 41 16.57 -29.04 -3.46
CA THR A 41 17.46 -29.17 -2.30
C THR A 41 18.50 -28.05 -2.23
N ARG A 42 19.06 -27.62 -3.36
CA ARG A 42 19.97 -26.46 -3.42
C ARG A 42 19.24 -25.16 -3.09
N LEU A 43 18.00 -25.02 -3.53
CA LEU A 43 17.15 -23.89 -3.20
C LEU A 43 16.80 -23.86 -1.71
N GLY A 44 16.47 -25.01 -1.13
CA GLY A 44 16.21 -25.20 0.28
C GLY A 44 17.44 -24.87 1.14
N MET A 45 18.62 -25.34 0.74
CA MET A 45 19.88 -24.95 1.40
C MET A 45 20.15 -23.44 1.30
N ALA A 46 19.87 -22.84 0.13
CA ALA A 46 19.97 -21.39 -0.03
C ALA A 46 18.95 -20.66 0.85
N ALA A 47 17.71 -21.14 0.95
CA ALA A 47 16.67 -20.57 1.79
C ALA A 47 17.01 -20.67 3.28
N VAL A 48 17.58 -21.80 3.73
CA VAL A 48 18.10 -21.96 5.10
C VAL A 48 19.24 -20.97 5.34
N PHE A 49 20.18 -20.83 4.40
CA PHE A 49 21.25 -19.83 4.51
C PHE A 49 20.70 -18.40 4.57
N CYS A 50 19.68 -18.07 3.77
CA CYS A 50 18.98 -16.78 3.85
C CYS A 50 18.30 -16.59 5.19
N ALA A 51 17.62 -17.62 5.69
CA ALA A 51 16.93 -17.56 6.96
C ALA A 51 17.92 -17.32 8.11
N VAL A 52 19.09 -17.97 8.08
CA VAL A 52 20.17 -17.72 9.04
C VAL A 52 20.75 -16.31 8.87
N ALA A 53 21.00 -15.86 7.63
CA ALA A 53 21.53 -14.52 7.36
C ALA A 53 20.52 -13.41 7.73
N CYS A 54 19.22 -13.71 7.64
CA CYS A 54 18.12 -12.84 8.02
C CYS A 54 17.62 -13.13 9.43
N ALA A 55 18.29 -13.98 10.22
CA ALA A 55 17.82 -14.39 11.54
C ALA A 55 17.49 -13.20 12.48
N PRO A 56 18.26 -12.09 12.48
CA PRO A 56 17.88 -10.89 13.23
C PRO A 56 16.54 -10.28 12.80
N PHE A 57 16.19 -10.37 11.52
CA PHE A 57 14.91 -9.93 10.94
C PHE A 57 13.81 -11.02 11.05
N LEU A 58 14.17 -12.30 11.19
CA LEU A 58 13.23 -13.37 11.47
C LEU A 58 12.76 -13.38 12.92
N VAL A 59 13.54 -12.81 13.85
CA VAL A 59 13.04 -12.49 15.20
C VAL A 59 11.92 -11.45 15.08
N GLU A 60 12.08 -10.43 14.23
CA GLU A 60 10.96 -9.54 13.87
C GLU A 60 9.80 -10.33 13.24
N LEU A 61 10.03 -11.19 12.23
CA LEU A 61 8.96 -12.00 11.62
C LEU A 61 8.27 -12.96 12.61
N GLY A 62 9.00 -13.52 13.56
CA GLY A 62 8.49 -14.39 14.63
C GLY A 62 7.68 -13.61 15.66
N THR A 63 8.09 -12.39 15.99
CA THR A 63 7.27 -11.46 16.78
C THR A 63 6.06 -10.92 16.00
N TRP A 64 6.14 -10.84 14.67
CA TRP A 64 5.04 -10.50 13.75
C TRP A 64 4.00 -11.61 13.65
N LEU A 65 4.42 -12.87 13.57
CA LEU A 65 3.53 -14.03 13.55
C LEU A 65 3.01 -14.38 14.95
N GLY A 66 3.78 -14.06 16.00
CA GLY A 66 3.49 -14.32 17.41
C GLY A 66 2.63 -13.27 18.12
N GLY A 67 2.17 -12.22 17.42
CA GLY A 67 1.20 -11.25 17.92
C GLY A 67 1.79 -10.06 18.70
N ASP A 68 3.03 -10.10 19.16
CA ASP A 68 3.57 -9.09 20.08
C ASP A 68 4.44 -7.99 19.45
N SER A 69 4.57 -7.93 18.12
CA SER A 69 5.31 -6.85 17.47
C SER A 69 4.45 -5.60 17.28
N GLY A 70 4.49 -4.63 18.20
CA GLY A 70 4.26 -3.19 17.99
C GLY A 70 2.92 -2.70 17.38
N VAL A 71 2.10 -3.58 16.84
CA VAL A 71 0.81 -3.36 16.18
C VAL A 71 -0.22 -4.22 16.91
N GLY A 72 -0.35 -4.00 18.21
CA GLY A 72 -1.53 -4.38 18.99
C GLY A 72 -1.98 -5.85 18.94
N GLY A 73 -1.10 -6.82 19.19
CA GLY A 73 -1.56 -8.08 19.78
C GLY A 73 -2.39 -9.02 18.89
N ARG A 74 -2.37 -8.90 17.56
CA ARG A 74 -3.24 -9.70 16.67
C ARG A 74 -2.46 -10.38 15.55
N SER A 75 -2.85 -11.63 15.24
CA SER A 75 -2.35 -12.40 14.09
C SER A 75 -2.42 -11.55 12.81
N LEU A 76 -1.39 -11.61 11.96
CA LEU A 76 -1.33 -10.78 10.74
C LEU A 76 -1.95 -11.43 9.51
N VAL A 77 -2.24 -12.74 9.55
CA VAL A 77 -2.79 -13.49 8.41
C VAL A 77 -4.20 -13.96 8.76
N TYR A 78 -5.17 -13.59 7.92
CA TYR A 78 -6.56 -14.00 8.04
C TYR A 78 -7.01 -14.65 6.74
N LEU A 79 -7.86 -15.67 6.83
CA LEU A 79 -8.64 -16.11 5.69
C LEU A 79 -9.68 -15.02 5.39
N THR A 80 -9.67 -14.50 4.16
CA THR A 80 -10.68 -13.54 3.72
C THR A 80 -12.04 -14.23 3.70
N GLN A 81 -13.01 -13.74 4.47
CA GLN A 81 -14.35 -14.34 4.56
C GLN A 81 -15.43 -13.55 3.79
N VAL A 82 -15.16 -12.28 3.48
CA VAL A 82 -16.07 -11.36 2.80
C VAL A 82 -15.28 -10.45 1.84
N ASP A 83 -15.95 -9.92 0.81
CA ASP A 83 -15.42 -8.98 -0.19
C ASP A 83 -14.44 -9.53 -1.25
N PHE A 84 -14.71 -10.68 -1.87
CA PHE A 84 -13.91 -11.14 -3.00
C PHE A 84 -14.01 -10.23 -4.23
N ALA A 85 -12.91 -10.10 -4.98
CA ALA A 85 -12.96 -9.40 -6.25
C ALA A 85 -13.79 -10.22 -7.27
N PRO A 86 -14.57 -9.55 -8.13
CA PRO A 86 -15.18 -10.22 -9.26
C PRO A 86 -14.10 -10.61 -10.29
N TRP A 87 -14.32 -11.68 -11.05
CA TRP A 87 -13.37 -12.16 -12.07
C TRP A 87 -12.90 -11.07 -13.05
N TRP A 88 -13.78 -10.14 -13.43
CA TRP A 88 -13.43 -9.06 -14.35
C TRP A 88 -12.39 -8.11 -13.74
N ALA A 89 -12.24 -8.05 -12.42
CA ALA A 89 -11.22 -7.23 -11.77
C ALA A 89 -9.83 -7.76 -12.08
N VAL A 90 -9.65 -9.07 -12.15
CA VAL A 90 -8.39 -9.69 -12.59
C VAL A 90 -8.05 -9.25 -14.01
N LEU A 91 -9.04 -9.23 -14.92
CA LEU A 91 -8.82 -8.74 -16.28
C LEU A 91 -8.57 -7.23 -16.34
N ARG A 92 -9.21 -6.43 -15.49
CA ARG A 92 -8.95 -5.00 -15.41
C ARG A 92 -7.50 -4.71 -14.99
N HIS A 93 -7.00 -5.44 -14.00
CA HIS A 93 -5.65 -5.21 -13.47
C HIS A 93 -4.56 -5.86 -14.31
N PHE A 94 -4.81 -7.05 -14.85
CA PHE A 94 -3.77 -7.88 -15.48
C PHE A 94 -4.05 -8.22 -16.95
N GLY A 95 -5.21 -7.86 -17.48
CA GLY A 95 -5.66 -8.21 -18.83
C GLY A 95 -4.70 -7.77 -19.94
N PHE A 96 -4.01 -6.65 -19.74
CA PHE A 96 -2.95 -6.17 -20.65
C PHE A 96 -1.86 -7.23 -20.90
N PHE A 97 -1.49 -7.99 -19.86
CA PHE A 97 -0.51 -9.08 -19.94
C PHE A 97 -1.19 -10.43 -20.22
N LEU A 98 -2.33 -10.70 -19.58
CA LEU A 98 -3.00 -12.00 -19.66
C LEU A 98 -3.52 -12.30 -21.06
N ALA A 99 -4.02 -11.29 -21.79
CA ALA A 99 -4.55 -11.49 -23.13
C ALA A 99 -3.48 -12.00 -24.13
N PRO A 100 -2.30 -11.35 -24.31
CA PRO A 100 -1.27 -11.87 -25.20
C PRO A 100 -0.70 -13.22 -24.73
N LEU A 101 -0.56 -13.43 -23.41
CA LEU A 101 -0.12 -14.71 -22.85
C LEU A 101 -1.12 -15.85 -23.12
N ALA A 102 -2.42 -15.61 -22.92
CA ALA A 102 -3.47 -16.59 -23.19
C ALA A 102 -3.59 -16.86 -24.69
N ALA A 103 -3.47 -15.83 -25.53
CA ALA A 103 -3.45 -15.97 -26.98
C ALA A 103 -2.28 -16.85 -27.45
N ALA A 104 -1.09 -16.67 -26.87
CA ALA A 104 0.07 -17.53 -27.11
C ALA A 104 -0.12 -18.98 -26.61
N ALA A 105 -0.88 -19.20 -25.54
CA ALA A 105 -1.12 -20.52 -24.98
C ALA A 105 -2.13 -21.35 -25.79
N ILE A 106 -3.21 -20.72 -26.29
CA ILE A 106 -4.37 -21.40 -26.87
C ILE A 106 -4.18 -21.77 -28.36
N ILE A 107 -3.15 -21.27 -29.05
CA ILE A 107 -2.84 -21.63 -30.45
C ILE A 107 -2.34 -23.08 -30.63
N ARG A 108 -2.25 -23.86 -29.55
CA ARG A 108 -1.79 -25.26 -29.57
C ARG A 108 -2.85 -26.22 -30.11
N PRO A 109 -2.44 -27.42 -30.57
CA PRO A 109 -3.37 -28.47 -30.97
C PRO A 109 -4.37 -28.80 -29.85
N TRP A 110 -5.62 -29.07 -30.21
CA TRP A 110 -6.69 -29.43 -29.26
C TRP A 110 -6.31 -30.57 -28.30
N LYS A 111 -5.57 -31.58 -28.80
CA LYS A 111 -5.12 -32.73 -28.00
C LYS A 111 -4.25 -32.29 -26.81
N ASP A 112 -3.42 -31.28 -27.01
CA ASP A 112 -2.55 -30.74 -25.97
C ASP A 112 -3.36 -29.91 -24.96
N LEU A 113 -4.42 -29.26 -25.44
CA LEU A 113 -5.32 -28.41 -24.67
C LEU A 113 -6.37 -29.18 -23.87
N ALA A 114 -6.70 -30.43 -24.20
CA ALA A 114 -7.73 -31.20 -23.51
C ALA A 114 -7.41 -31.38 -22.00
N ILE A 115 -6.20 -31.84 -21.68
CA ILE A 115 -5.74 -31.98 -20.28
C ILE A 115 -5.67 -30.61 -19.60
N THR A 116 -5.19 -29.59 -20.32
CA THR A 116 -5.12 -28.22 -19.81
C THR A 116 -6.51 -27.66 -19.48
N GLY A 117 -7.52 -27.96 -20.30
CA GLY A 117 -8.91 -27.57 -20.07
C GLY A 117 -9.49 -28.23 -18.83
N VAL A 118 -9.22 -29.52 -18.61
CA VAL A 118 -9.65 -30.22 -17.38
C VAL A 118 -9.00 -29.60 -16.13
N LEU A 119 -7.69 -29.33 -16.16
CA LEU A 119 -6.99 -28.71 -15.03
C LEU A 119 -7.44 -27.26 -14.80
N ALA A 120 -7.71 -26.50 -15.87
CA ALA A 120 -8.25 -25.15 -15.76
C ALA A 120 -9.68 -25.14 -15.20
N ALA A 121 -10.52 -26.09 -15.61
CA ALA A 121 -11.86 -26.27 -15.04
C ALA A 121 -11.81 -26.67 -13.57
N ALA A 122 -10.90 -27.56 -13.18
CA ALA A 122 -10.67 -27.93 -11.78
C ALA A 122 -10.20 -26.72 -10.95
N GLY A 123 -9.26 -25.92 -11.47
CA GLY A 123 -8.82 -24.68 -10.84
C GLY A 123 -9.95 -23.65 -10.69
N ALA A 124 -10.78 -23.48 -11.72
CA ALA A 124 -11.95 -22.62 -11.67
C ALA A 124 -12.96 -23.11 -10.61
N ALA A 125 -13.27 -24.40 -10.60
CA ALA A 125 -14.17 -25.00 -9.63
C ALA A 125 -13.66 -24.83 -8.19
N LEU A 126 -12.35 -24.98 -7.97
CA LEU A 126 -11.73 -24.75 -6.66
C LEU A 126 -11.89 -23.29 -6.22
N GLY A 127 -11.61 -22.32 -7.09
CA GLY A 127 -11.79 -20.90 -6.75
C GLY A 127 -13.25 -20.54 -6.46
N LEU A 128 -14.20 -21.11 -7.22
CA LEU A 128 -15.64 -20.94 -6.98
C LEU A 128 -16.08 -21.61 -5.67
N ALA A 129 -15.51 -22.76 -5.32
CA ALA A 129 -15.78 -23.43 -4.04
C ALA A 129 -15.32 -22.57 -2.84
N PHE A 130 -14.30 -21.73 -3.03
CA PHE A 130 -13.89 -20.71 -2.08
C PHE A 130 -14.70 -19.39 -2.17
N GLY A 131 -15.78 -19.36 -2.95
CA GLY A 131 -16.65 -18.19 -3.09
C GLY A 131 -16.05 -17.03 -3.91
N SER A 132 -14.90 -17.21 -4.56
CA SER A 132 -14.20 -16.15 -5.28
C SER A 132 -14.12 -16.42 -6.79
N SER A 133 -14.87 -15.62 -7.57
CA SER A 133 -14.77 -15.67 -9.03
C SER A 133 -13.42 -15.15 -9.57
N ALA A 134 -12.77 -14.22 -8.86
CA ALA A 134 -11.39 -13.82 -9.16
C ALA A 134 -10.39 -14.96 -8.93
N ALA A 135 -10.47 -15.67 -7.80
CA ALA A 135 -9.64 -16.85 -7.55
C ALA A 135 -9.90 -17.95 -8.60
N ALA A 136 -11.15 -18.13 -9.01
CA ALA A 136 -11.51 -19.09 -10.06
C ALA A 136 -10.80 -18.79 -11.39
N LEU A 137 -10.89 -17.54 -11.87
CA LEU A 137 -10.21 -17.12 -13.09
C LEU A 137 -8.68 -17.22 -12.93
N ALA A 138 -8.16 -16.83 -11.77
CA ALA A 138 -6.74 -16.86 -11.50
C ALA A 138 -6.17 -18.28 -11.48
N LEU A 139 -6.82 -19.22 -10.80
CA LEU A 139 -6.42 -20.63 -10.78
C LEU A 139 -6.57 -21.30 -12.16
N ALA A 140 -7.62 -20.95 -12.92
CA ALA A 140 -7.77 -21.43 -14.30
C ALA A 140 -6.63 -20.93 -15.20
N ALA A 141 -6.28 -19.66 -15.11
CA ALA A 141 -5.15 -19.07 -15.84
C ALA A 141 -3.81 -19.67 -15.38
N ALA A 142 -3.63 -19.92 -14.09
CA ALA A 142 -2.45 -20.60 -13.56
C ALA A 142 -2.30 -22.00 -14.15
N ALA A 143 -3.37 -22.80 -14.16
CA ALA A 143 -3.36 -24.13 -14.77
C ALA A 143 -3.07 -24.07 -16.28
N LEU A 144 -3.65 -23.10 -17.00
CA LEU A 144 -3.34 -22.84 -18.40
C LEU A 144 -1.84 -22.64 -18.58
N PHE A 145 -1.24 -21.66 -17.91
CA PHE A 145 0.17 -21.34 -18.12
C PHE A 145 1.13 -22.43 -17.63
N LEU A 146 0.92 -22.99 -16.43
CA LEU A 146 1.81 -24.01 -15.88
C LEU A 146 1.83 -25.28 -16.75
N THR A 147 0.69 -25.66 -17.34
CA THR A 147 0.65 -26.82 -18.24
C THR A 147 1.33 -26.57 -19.57
N MET A 148 1.55 -25.31 -19.99
CA MET A 148 2.28 -25.00 -21.22
C MET A 148 3.77 -25.31 -21.13
N ILE A 149 4.32 -25.39 -19.92
CA ILE A 149 5.73 -25.70 -19.67
C ILE A 149 6.09 -27.05 -20.29
N ARG A 150 5.25 -28.07 -20.11
CA ARG A 150 5.48 -29.44 -20.62
C ARG A 150 5.60 -29.52 -22.15
N TRP A 151 5.04 -28.54 -22.85
CA TRP A 151 4.94 -28.51 -24.32
C TRP A 151 5.89 -27.51 -24.97
N THR A 152 6.73 -26.85 -24.18
CA THR A 152 7.52 -25.72 -24.62
C THR A 152 9.00 -26.06 -24.49
N PRO A 153 9.64 -26.56 -25.56
CA PRO A 153 11.06 -26.92 -25.51
C PRO A 153 11.97 -25.69 -25.38
N ASP A 154 11.51 -24.52 -25.81
CA ASP A 154 12.24 -23.27 -25.63
C ASP A 154 12.25 -22.88 -24.14
N ARG A 155 13.44 -22.92 -23.52
CA ARG A 155 13.62 -22.61 -22.09
C ARG A 155 13.12 -21.23 -21.68
N TRP A 156 13.17 -20.23 -22.57
CA TRP A 156 12.73 -18.88 -22.25
C TRP A 156 11.22 -18.79 -22.20
N LEU A 157 10.54 -19.38 -23.19
CA LEU A 157 9.09 -19.50 -23.18
C LEU A 157 8.60 -20.37 -22.00
N ALA A 158 9.31 -21.44 -21.64
CA ALA A 158 9.01 -22.22 -20.43
C ALA A 158 9.14 -21.37 -19.15
N THR A 159 10.18 -20.54 -19.06
CA THR A 159 10.32 -19.55 -17.98
C THR A 159 9.15 -18.56 -17.97
N ALA A 160 8.74 -18.04 -19.13
CA ALA A 160 7.60 -17.12 -19.22
C ALA A 160 6.30 -17.76 -18.69
N TRP A 161 6.04 -19.01 -19.06
CA TRP A 161 4.90 -19.77 -18.55
C TRP A 161 4.97 -20.02 -17.04
N SER A 162 6.16 -20.27 -16.51
CA SER A 162 6.40 -20.43 -15.08
C SER A 162 6.10 -19.14 -14.33
N LEU A 163 6.60 -18.00 -14.82
CA LEU A 163 6.35 -16.68 -14.23
C LEU A 163 4.87 -16.31 -14.28
N ALA A 164 4.21 -16.49 -15.43
CA ALA A 164 2.80 -16.21 -15.60
C ALA A 164 1.92 -17.09 -14.70
N GLY A 165 2.20 -18.40 -14.66
CA GLY A 165 1.51 -19.33 -13.77
C GLY A 165 1.68 -18.97 -12.30
N SER A 166 2.91 -18.66 -11.88
CA SER A 166 3.23 -18.23 -10.51
C SER A 166 2.47 -16.97 -10.12
N ALA A 167 2.45 -15.96 -11.00
CA ALA A 167 1.73 -14.72 -10.77
C ALA A 167 0.23 -14.96 -10.55
N MET A 168 -0.37 -15.87 -11.33
CA MET A 168 -1.79 -16.16 -11.20
C MET A 168 -2.12 -17.00 -9.95
N VAL A 169 -1.22 -17.88 -9.50
CA VAL A 169 -1.34 -18.52 -8.17
C VAL A 169 -1.30 -17.46 -7.07
N VAL A 170 -0.37 -16.52 -7.17
CA VAL A 170 -0.22 -15.42 -6.21
C VAL A 170 -1.48 -14.53 -6.17
N VAL A 171 -2.08 -14.24 -7.32
CA VAL A 171 -3.37 -13.51 -7.39
C VAL A 171 -4.49 -14.30 -6.72
N ALA A 172 -4.59 -15.62 -6.95
CA ALA A 172 -5.58 -16.45 -6.29
C ALA A 172 -5.39 -16.50 -4.77
N LEU A 173 -4.13 -16.55 -4.30
CA LEU A 173 -3.79 -16.51 -2.88
C LEU A 173 -4.17 -15.18 -2.25
N ALA A 174 -3.94 -14.04 -2.93
CA ALA A 174 -4.29 -12.71 -2.44
C ALA A 174 -5.81 -12.50 -2.29
N GLU A 175 -6.63 -13.28 -3.00
CA GLU A 175 -8.08 -13.29 -2.79
C GLU A 175 -8.48 -14.04 -1.52
N GLN A 176 -7.75 -15.10 -1.16
CA GLN A 176 -8.08 -15.98 -0.04
C GLN A 176 -7.38 -15.62 1.28
N LEU A 177 -6.25 -14.93 1.20
CA LEU A 177 -5.41 -14.55 2.33
C LEU A 177 -5.37 -13.04 2.44
N THR A 178 -5.76 -12.52 3.60
CA THR A 178 -5.60 -11.11 3.95
C THR A 178 -4.46 -10.96 4.95
N LEU A 179 -3.46 -10.17 4.59
CA LEU A 179 -2.39 -9.69 5.44
C LEU A 179 -2.71 -8.29 5.96
N MET A 180 -2.92 -8.13 7.27
CA MET A 180 -3.35 -6.89 7.94
C MET A 180 -4.76 -6.41 7.50
N ASP A 181 -4.91 -6.03 6.24
CA ASP A 181 -6.18 -5.72 5.60
C ASP A 181 -6.11 -6.02 4.08
N ARG A 182 -7.28 -6.15 3.47
CA ARG A 182 -7.40 -6.59 2.08
C ARG A 182 -6.75 -5.61 1.11
N MET A 183 -6.86 -4.31 1.37
CA MET A 183 -6.28 -3.28 0.50
C MET A 183 -4.76 -3.40 0.49
N ASN A 184 -4.14 -3.52 1.66
CA ASN A 184 -2.69 -3.70 1.78
C ASN A 184 -2.22 -5.01 1.13
N THR A 185 -2.97 -6.09 1.28
CA THR A 185 -2.69 -7.38 0.64
C THR A 185 -2.67 -7.24 -0.88
N ILE A 186 -3.77 -6.76 -1.46
CA ILE A 186 -3.91 -6.60 -2.90
C ILE A 186 -2.83 -5.64 -3.41
N PHE A 187 -2.68 -4.48 -2.78
CA PHE A 187 -1.71 -3.46 -3.21
C PHE A 187 -0.28 -4.01 -3.25
N LYS A 188 0.16 -4.69 -2.20
CA LYS A 188 1.54 -5.19 -2.10
C LYS A 188 1.79 -6.41 -2.98
N ILE A 189 0.85 -7.36 -3.00
CA ILE A 189 1.02 -8.60 -3.75
C ILE A 189 0.83 -8.38 -5.26
N TYR A 190 -0.12 -7.54 -5.67
CA TYR A 190 -0.39 -7.30 -7.09
C TYR A 190 0.77 -6.62 -7.79
N ASN A 191 1.57 -5.80 -7.10
CA ASN A 191 2.79 -5.23 -7.67
C ASN A 191 3.78 -6.33 -8.11
N GLY A 192 3.97 -7.36 -7.27
CA GLY A 192 4.78 -8.52 -7.63
C GLY A 192 4.20 -9.30 -8.81
N ALA A 193 2.88 -9.52 -8.84
CA ALA A 193 2.22 -10.19 -9.95
C ALA A 193 2.34 -9.40 -11.28
N TRP A 194 2.23 -8.07 -11.23
CA TRP A 194 2.46 -7.17 -12.36
C TRP A 194 3.85 -7.37 -12.98
N LEU A 195 4.88 -7.41 -12.14
CA LEU A 195 6.26 -7.60 -12.60
C LEU A 195 6.43 -8.97 -13.30
N LEU A 196 5.95 -10.04 -12.67
CA LEU A 196 6.05 -11.41 -13.21
C LEU A 196 5.34 -11.53 -14.57
N LEU A 197 4.11 -11.02 -14.66
CA LEU A 197 3.31 -11.04 -15.90
C LEU A 197 3.91 -10.14 -16.98
N GLY A 198 4.44 -8.98 -16.62
CA GLY A 198 5.14 -8.07 -17.53
C GLY A 198 6.37 -8.72 -18.16
N VAL A 199 7.23 -9.33 -17.33
CA VAL A 199 8.43 -10.06 -17.82
C VAL A 199 8.02 -11.27 -18.66
N ALA A 200 7.03 -12.05 -18.23
CA ALA A 200 6.52 -13.18 -19.01
C ALA A 200 6.03 -12.74 -20.39
N THR A 201 5.23 -11.67 -20.45
CA THR A 201 4.69 -11.12 -21.71
C THR A 201 5.82 -10.63 -22.62
N ALA A 202 6.81 -9.93 -22.07
CA ALA A 202 7.97 -9.47 -22.83
C ALA A 202 8.75 -10.65 -23.44
N ILE A 203 8.99 -11.72 -22.67
CA ILE A 203 9.66 -12.92 -23.17
C ILE A 203 8.85 -13.55 -24.31
N VAL A 204 7.54 -13.71 -24.14
CA VAL A 204 6.66 -14.27 -25.19
C VAL A 204 6.73 -13.42 -26.46
N LEU A 205 6.66 -12.09 -26.36
CA LEU A 205 6.76 -11.19 -27.51
C LEU A 205 8.11 -11.30 -28.22
N LEU A 206 9.22 -11.31 -27.47
CA LEU A 206 10.58 -11.38 -28.03
C LEU A 206 10.90 -12.75 -28.66
N ARG A 207 10.33 -13.83 -28.10
CA ARG A 207 10.53 -15.21 -28.57
C ARG A 207 9.46 -15.66 -29.55
N ALA A 208 8.41 -14.87 -29.79
CA ALA A 208 7.35 -15.21 -30.72
C ALA A 208 7.87 -15.35 -32.16
N ARG A 209 7.48 -16.46 -32.79
CA ARG A 209 7.81 -16.82 -34.18
C ARG A 209 6.60 -17.46 -34.85
N GLY A 210 6.54 -17.39 -36.19
CA GLY A 210 5.50 -18.00 -37.00
C GLY A 210 4.08 -17.64 -36.53
N ARG A 211 3.21 -18.65 -36.42
CA ARG A 211 1.81 -18.50 -36.00
C ARG A 211 1.64 -17.82 -34.64
N MET A 212 2.59 -17.98 -33.72
CA MET A 212 2.51 -17.32 -32.42
C MET A 212 2.66 -15.80 -32.55
N LEU A 213 3.60 -15.34 -33.37
CA LEU A 213 3.80 -13.90 -33.61
C LEU A 213 2.58 -13.27 -34.27
N THR A 214 1.99 -13.94 -35.27
CA THR A 214 0.81 -13.43 -35.99
C THR A 214 -0.45 -13.32 -35.13
N VAL A 215 -0.50 -14.01 -33.99
CA VAL A 215 -1.62 -13.97 -33.05
C VAL A 215 -1.34 -13.02 -31.89
N VAL A 216 -0.16 -13.13 -31.27
CA VAL A 216 0.20 -12.37 -30.07
C VAL A 216 0.42 -10.89 -30.37
N LEU A 217 1.09 -10.57 -31.49
CA LEU A 217 1.45 -9.19 -31.80
C LEU A 217 0.21 -8.30 -32.01
N PRO A 218 -0.80 -8.69 -32.81
CA PRO A 218 -2.02 -7.90 -32.94
C PRO A 218 -2.77 -7.73 -31.61
N VAL A 219 -2.88 -8.79 -30.81
CA VAL A 219 -3.53 -8.73 -29.48
C VAL A 219 -2.81 -7.74 -28.58
N PHE A 220 -1.48 -7.79 -28.54
CA PHE A 220 -0.68 -6.85 -27.75
C PHE A 220 -0.82 -5.42 -28.27
N LEU A 221 -0.67 -5.19 -29.58
CA LEU A 221 -0.77 -3.87 -30.18
C LEU A 221 -2.15 -3.23 -29.98
N MET A 222 -3.23 -4.01 -29.95
CA MET A 222 -4.58 -3.51 -29.65
C MET A 222 -4.70 -3.00 -28.20
N LEU A 223 -3.94 -3.57 -27.26
CA LEU A 223 -3.98 -3.21 -25.85
C LEU A 223 -3.06 -2.04 -25.50
N VAL A 224 -2.02 -1.77 -26.31
CA VAL A 224 -1.08 -0.65 -26.10
C VAL A 224 -1.80 0.71 -26.01
N PRO A 225 -2.70 1.10 -26.93
CA PRO A 225 -3.44 2.35 -26.79
C PRO A 225 -4.25 2.43 -25.50
N VAL A 226 -4.91 1.33 -25.09
CA VAL A 226 -5.70 1.28 -23.86
C VAL A 226 -4.82 1.54 -22.63
N ALA A 227 -3.63 0.94 -22.58
CA ALA A 227 -2.68 1.17 -21.51
C ALA A 227 -2.12 2.60 -21.51
N LEU A 228 -1.82 3.15 -22.70
CA LEU A 228 -1.27 4.49 -22.85
C LEU A 228 -2.28 5.60 -22.54
N VAL A 229 -3.58 5.35 -22.71
CA VAL A 229 -4.65 6.33 -22.44
C VAL A 229 -4.84 6.58 -20.93
N ASN A 230 -4.44 5.65 -20.07
CA ASN A 230 -4.63 5.82 -18.62
C ASN A 230 -3.85 7.01 -18.04
N LEU A 231 -2.62 7.25 -18.49
CA LEU A 231 -1.80 8.38 -18.04
C LEU A 231 -2.40 9.75 -18.42
N PRO A 232 -2.72 10.06 -19.68
CA PRO A 232 -3.33 11.33 -20.05
C PRO A 232 -4.71 11.50 -19.42
N LEU A 233 -5.50 10.43 -19.22
CA LEU A 233 -6.75 10.52 -18.46
C LEU A 233 -6.52 10.89 -17.00
N GLY A 234 -5.53 10.29 -16.33
CA GLY A 234 -5.17 10.63 -14.96
C GLY A 234 -4.69 12.07 -14.82
N ILE A 235 -3.91 12.55 -15.79
CA ILE A 235 -3.51 13.95 -15.87
C ILE A 235 -4.76 14.82 -16.07
N ALA A 236 -5.59 14.56 -17.09
CA ALA A 236 -6.79 15.33 -17.37
C ALA A 236 -7.74 15.37 -16.15
N GLN A 237 -7.92 14.25 -15.46
CA GLN A 237 -8.70 14.20 -14.22
C GLN A 237 -8.11 15.11 -13.14
N GLY A 238 -6.79 15.09 -12.94
CA GLY A 238 -6.11 15.97 -11.99
C GLY A 238 -6.29 17.46 -12.31
N TRP A 239 -6.37 17.82 -13.59
CA TRP A 239 -6.61 19.19 -14.05
C TRP A 239 -8.09 19.60 -13.94
N LEU A 240 -9.03 18.71 -14.31
CA LEU A 240 -10.47 18.98 -14.32
C LEU A 240 -11.10 18.90 -12.92
N GLN A 241 -10.55 18.07 -12.04
CA GLN A 241 -11.08 17.80 -10.70
C GLN A 241 -9.95 17.88 -9.66
N PRO A 242 -9.33 19.07 -9.47
CA PRO A 242 -8.26 19.22 -8.50
C PRO A 242 -8.80 18.99 -7.08
N ARG A 243 -8.16 18.10 -6.31
CA ARG A 243 -8.50 17.88 -4.88
C ARG A 243 -8.26 19.14 -4.04
N LYS A 244 -7.23 19.91 -4.40
CA LYS A 244 -6.90 21.23 -3.86
C LYS A 244 -6.50 22.13 -5.02
N ALA A 245 -7.11 23.30 -5.12
CA ALA A 245 -6.78 24.26 -6.16
C ALA A 245 -5.47 24.97 -5.81
N SER A 246 -4.60 25.14 -6.82
CA SER A 246 -3.42 25.99 -6.74
C SER A 246 -3.59 27.13 -7.73
N PRO A 247 -3.15 28.37 -7.43
CA PRO A 247 -3.25 29.50 -8.36
C PRO A 247 -2.50 29.25 -9.69
N ARG A 248 -1.47 28.40 -9.65
CA ARG A 248 -0.68 28.01 -10.83
C ARG A 248 -0.03 26.63 -10.64
N PRO A 249 0.34 25.93 -11.72
CA PRO A 249 1.21 24.76 -11.65
C PRO A 249 2.56 25.14 -11.02
N THR A 250 3.01 24.40 -10.01
CA THR A 250 4.27 24.66 -9.30
C THR A 250 4.73 23.45 -8.50
N LEU A 251 6.04 23.37 -8.24
CA LEU A 251 6.64 22.38 -7.33
C LEU A 251 6.61 22.83 -5.86
N ASP A 252 6.15 24.07 -5.61
CA ASP A 252 5.90 24.55 -4.26
C ASP A 252 4.65 23.89 -3.68
N GLY A 253 4.88 22.87 -2.84
CA GLY A 253 3.82 22.12 -2.14
C GLY A 253 2.96 22.96 -1.18
N ARG A 254 3.28 24.23 -0.96
CA ARG A 254 2.49 25.18 -0.16
C ARG A 254 1.63 26.11 -1.00
N SER A 255 1.78 26.12 -2.32
CA SER A 255 1.08 27.10 -3.18
C SER A 255 -0.45 26.95 -3.13
N PHE A 256 -0.97 25.75 -2.84
CA PHE A 256 -2.41 25.55 -2.65
C PHE A 256 -2.96 26.30 -1.43
N LEU A 257 -2.13 26.65 -0.43
CA LEU A 257 -2.55 27.39 0.77
C LEU A 257 -3.09 28.79 0.43
N HIS A 258 -2.83 29.33 -0.77
CA HIS A 258 -3.52 30.54 -1.23
C HIS A 258 -5.06 30.38 -1.28
N SER A 259 -5.55 29.15 -1.48
CA SER A 259 -6.98 28.82 -1.41
C SER A 259 -7.47 28.54 0.02
N ASP A 260 -6.58 28.56 1.01
CA ASP A 260 -6.86 28.33 2.43
C ASP A 260 -6.20 29.42 3.30
N PRO A 261 -6.75 30.66 3.31
CA PRO A 261 -6.11 31.80 3.95
C PRO A 261 -5.88 31.61 5.46
N SER A 262 -6.78 30.90 6.14
CA SER A 262 -6.68 30.59 7.57
C SER A 262 -5.41 29.80 7.87
N ASP A 263 -5.21 28.68 7.17
CA ASP A 263 -4.04 27.84 7.36
C ASP A 263 -2.77 28.53 6.86
N ALA A 264 -2.84 29.25 5.75
CA ALA A 264 -1.73 30.06 5.25
C ALA A 264 -1.24 31.06 6.31
N PHE A 265 -2.17 31.75 6.98
CA PHE A 265 -1.87 32.69 8.06
C PHE A 265 -1.22 32.00 9.25
N LEU A 266 -1.80 30.92 9.77
CA LEU A 266 -1.26 30.18 10.90
C LEU A 266 0.15 29.64 10.62
N ILE A 267 0.32 28.97 9.48
CA ILE A 267 1.59 28.36 9.08
C ILE A 267 2.66 29.42 8.84
N THR A 268 2.33 30.53 8.17
CA THR A 268 3.31 31.59 7.92
C THR A 268 3.71 32.30 9.20
N THR A 269 2.74 32.57 10.08
CA THR A 269 3.01 33.21 11.39
C THR A 269 3.89 32.32 12.26
N LEU A 270 3.60 31.02 12.35
CA LEU A 270 4.41 30.07 13.12
C LEU A 270 5.81 29.91 12.55
N ASN A 271 5.97 29.81 11.23
CA ASN A 271 7.30 29.72 10.62
C ASN A 271 8.18 30.97 10.89
N GLY A 272 7.57 32.14 11.10
CA GLY A 272 8.30 33.37 11.45
C GLY A 272 8.54 33.59 12.94
N ALA A 273 7.74 32.97 13.82
CA ALA A 273 7.72 33.28 15.25
C ALA A 273 8.16 32.12 16.16
N ALA A 274 7.91 30.87 15.77
CA ALA A 274 8.21 29.70 16.58
C ALA A 274 9.70 29.35 16.53
N ARG A 275 10.20 28.74 17.61
CA ARG A 275 11.59 28.27 17.73
C ARG A 275 11.66 26.76 17.48
N PRO A 276 12.81 26.24 17.03
CA PRO A 276 13.01 24.79 16.95
C PRO A 276 12.73 24.11 18.29
N GLY A 277 11.88 23.08 18.26
CA GLY A 277 11.45 22.35 19.46
C GLY A 277 10.22 22.92 20.17
N ASP A 278 9.71 24.08 19.77
CA ASP A 278 8.42 24.58 20.27
C ASP A 278 7.29 23.59 19.91
N VAL A 279 6.37 23.35 20.83
CA VAL A 279 5.25 22.42 20.64
C VAL A 279 3.98 23.18 20.29
N VAL A 280 3.25 22.70 19.28
CA VAL A 280 1.97 23.28 18.83
C VAL A 280 0.79 22.34 19.12
N ALA A 281 -0.25 22.88 19.76
CA ALA A 281 -1.56 22.25 19.80
C ALA A 281 -2.36 22.63 18.56
N GLU A 282 -2.84 21.60 17.86
CA GLU A 282 -3.80 21.67 16.75
C GLU A 282 -4.82 20.54 16.91
N ALA A 283 -5.93 20.57 16.17
CA ALA A 283 -6.94 19.54 16.26
C ALA A 283 -6.41 18.15 15.88
N ALA A 284 -6.89 17.13 16.60
CA ALA A 284 -6.67 15.73 16.27
C ALA A 284 -7.90 15.09 15.61
N GLY A 285 -7.66 14.12 14.74
CA GLY A 285 -8.72 13.38 14.07
C GLY A 285 -8.19 12.35 13.06
N PRO A 286 -9.08 11.76 12.24
CA PRO A 286 -8.74 10.65 11.35
C PRO A 286 -7.66 10.98 10.31
N SER A 287 -6.87 9.97 9.94
CA SER A 287 -5.91 10.05 8.82
C SER A 287 -6.59 10.38 7.49
N TYR A 288 -5.84 10.96 6.55
CA TYR A 288 -6.35 11.38 5.23
C TYR A 288 -7.47 12.45 5.28
N ARG A 289 -7.50 13.24 6.36
CA ARG A 289 -8.34 14.43 6.54
C ARG A 289 -7.46 15.66 6.83
N GLN A 290 -8.05 16.76 7.27
CA GLN A 290 -7.36 18.04 7.47
C GLN A 290 -6.48 18.11 8.74
N PHE A 291 -6.37 17.05 9.54
CA PHE A 291 -5.64 17.07 10.82
C PHE A 291 -4.11 17.00 10.63
N THR A 292 -3.37 17.50 11.63
CA THR A 292 -1.88 17.60 11.65
C THR A 292 -1.28 18.51 10.57
N ARG A 293 -2.11 19.36 9.96
CA ARG A 293 -1.72 20.27 8.88
C ARG A 293 -0.67 21.28 9.33
N ILE A 294 -0.71 21.72 10.59
CA ILE A 294 0.22 22.72 11.09
C ILE A 294 1.60 22.09 11.30
N ALA A 295 1.66 20.95 12.00
CA ALA A 295 2.90 20.20 12.21
C ALA A 295 3.56 19.81 10.88
N MET A 296 2.79 19.33 9.89
CA MET A 296 3.32 18.95 8.57
C MET A 296 3.97 20.12 7.81
N HIS A 297 3.45 21.34 7.96
CA HIS A 297 3.94 22.50 7.21
C HIS A 297 4.95 23.38 7.97
N THR A 298 5.10 23.17 9.28
CA THR A 298 6.02 23.95 10.13
C THR A 298 7.17 23.12 10.70
N GLY A 299 7.04 21.79 10.72
CA GLY A 299 8.01 20.90 11.38
C GLY A 299 7.96 20.96 12.92
N LEU A 300 7.02 21.70 13.50
CA LEU A 300 6.83 21.76 14.95
C LEU A 300 6.24 20.44 15.47
N PRO A 301 6.74 19.90 16.59
CA PRO A 301 6.08 18.81 17.30
C PRO A 301 4.64 19.18 17.69
N THR A 302 3.74 18.19 17.64
CA THR A 302 2.36 18.32 18.13
C THR A 302 2.05 17.21 19.15
N VAL A 303 0.96 17.38 19.91
CA VAL A 303 0.55 16.46 20.99
C VAL A 303 0.33 15.04 20.47
N VAL A 304 -0.37 14.92 19.34
CA VAL A 304 -0.64 13.64 18.67
C VAL A 304 -0.70 13.80 17.16
N GLY A 305 0.04 12.96 16.44
CA GLY A 305 0.01 12.86 14.99
C GLY A 305 -1.13 11.97 14.48
N TRP A 306 -1.08 11.57 13.20
CA TRP A 306 -2.02 10.58 12.67
C TRP A 306 -1.88 9.23 13.37
N GLU A 307 -2.97 8.75 13.97
CA GLU A 307 -3.03 7.49 14.74
C GLU A 307 -2.38 6.32 14.00
N TRP A 308 -2.74 6.08 12.74
CA TRP A 308 -2.19 4.97 11.96
C TRP A 308 -0.68 5.04 11.78
N HIS A 309 -0.11 6.24 11.59
CA HIS A 309 1.34 6.39 11.48
C HIS A 309 2.04 6.16 12.82
N LEU A 310 1.42 6.57 13.93
CA LEU A 310 1.95 6.29 15.27
C LEU A 310 1.95 4.79 15.57
N ARG A 311 0.85 4.11 15.25
CA ARG A 311 0.72 2.65 15.39
C ARG A 311 1.73 1.88 14.54
N GLN A 312 1.91 2.27 13.27
CA GLN A 312 2.94 1.67 12.41
C GLN A 312 4.36 1.84 12.96
N ARG A 313 4.60 2.89 13.76
CA ARG A 313 5.88 3.12 14.44
C ARG A 313 5.97 2.46 15.82
N GLY A 314 5.04 1.57 16.17
CA GLY A 314 5.09 0.80 17.41
C GLY A 314 4.57 1.53 18.65
N GLN A 315 3.89 2.68 18.49
CA GLN A 315 3.34 3.42 19.62
C GLN A 315 2.12 2.68 20.22
N ASN A 316 2.01 2.71 21.55
CA ASN A 316 0.90 2.09 22.27
C ASN A 316 -0.44 2.81 21.99
N LEU A 317 -1.49 2.04 21.67
CA LEU A 317 -2.80 2.59 21.29
C LEU A 317 -3.45 3.41 22.41
N VAL A 318 -3.42 2.93 23.66
CA VAL A 318 -4.00 3.63 24.81
C VAL A 318 -3.31 4.98 25.01
N ALA A 319 -1.98 5.03 24.86
CA ALA A 319 -1.22 6.27 24.94
C ALA A 319 -1.56 7.26 23.81
N ILE A 320 -1.91 6.77 22.61
CA ILE A 320 -2.38 7.62 21.51
C ILE A 320 -3.77 8.19 21.85
N GLU A 321 -4.69 7.33 22.30
CA GLU A 321 -6.06 7.72 22.67
C GLU A 321 -6.09 8.70 23.86
N ASP A 322 -5.20 8.53 24.84
CA ASP A 322 -5.00 9.47 25.95
C ASP A 322 -4.62 10.87 25.43
N ARG A 323 -3.68 10.95 24.47
CA ARG A 323 -3.26 12.23 23.88
C ARG A 323 -4.37 12.91 23.07
N VAL A 324 -5.23 12.12 22.41
CA VAL A 324 -6.42 12.65 21.72
C VAL A 324 -7.39 13.27 22.72
N ARG A 325 -7.67 12.57 23.84
CA ARG A 325 -8.53 13.10 24.92
C ARG A 325 -7.93 14.34 25.61
N ASP A 326 -6.61 14.41 25.70
CA ASP A 326 -5.93 15.60 26.22
C ASP A 326 -6.13 16.81 25.29
N LEU A 327 -6.14 16.64 23.97
CA LEU A 327 -6.51 17.72 23.04
C LEU A 327 -7.99 18.10 23.14
N GLU A 328 -8.90 17.14 23.33
CA GLU A 328 -10.30 17.45 23.63
C GLU A 328 -10.42 18.29 24.90
N THR A 329 -9.62 18.00 25.92
CA THR A 329 -9.54 18.79 27.16
C THR A 329 -9.04 20.21 26.88
N ILE A 330 -8.01 20.35 26.04
CA ILE A 330 -7.50 21.67 25.61
C ILE A 330 -8.59 22.48 24.89
N TYR A 331 -9.36 21.90 23.98
CA TYR A 331 -10.28 22.70 23.15
C TYR A 331 -11.70 22.84 23.72
N SER A 332 -12.25 21.80 24.35
CA SER A 332 -13.70 21.72 24.63
C SER A 332 -14.10 21.95 26.09
N ARG A 333 -13.20 21.76 27.07
CA ARG A 333 -13.58 21.80 28.50
C ARG A 333 -13.68 23.21 29.08
N SER A 334 -14.58 23.38 30.04
CA SER A 334 -14.88 24.70 30.65
C SER A 334 -13.86 25.10 31.72
N ASP A 335 -13.09 24.17 32.29
CA ASP A 335 -12.16 24.45 33.38
C ASP A 335 -10.81 24.96 32.87
N ALA A 336 -10.53 26.25 33.08
CA ALA A 336 -9.28 26.89 32.69
C ALA A 336 -8.05 26.26 33.38
N GLY A 337 -8.21 25.73 34.59
CA GLY A 337 -7.14 25.06 35.33
C GLY A 337 -6.75 23.73 34.72
N GLU A 338 -7.72 22.90 34.34
CA GLU A 338 -7.53 21.62 33.65
C GLU A 338 -6.85 21.83 32.30
N ARG A 339 -7.35 22.77 31.51
CA ARG A 339 -6.72 23.18 30.26
C ARG A 339 -5.27 23.59 30.48
N ARG A 340 -4.98 24.43 31.48
CA ARG A 340 -3.62 24.87 31.78
C ARG A 340 -2.71 23.70 32.16
N ARG A 341 -3.18 22.77 32.99
CA ARG A 341 -2.42 21.56 33.37
C ARG A 341 -2.01 20.73 32.15
N VAL A 342 -2.91 20.56 31.17
CA VAL A 342 -2.58 19.82 29.94
C VAL A 342 -1.59 20.59 29.06
N LEU A 343 -1.74 21.93 28.95
CA LEU A 343 -0.78 22.77 28.25
C LEU A 343 0.64 22.61 28.83
N ASP A 344 0.77 22.62 30.15
CA ASP A 344 2.05 22.45 30.84
C ASP A 344 2.60 21.03 30.69
N ARG A 345 1.74 20.00 30.76
CA ARG A 345 2.13 18.57 30.62
C ARG A 345 2.90 18.29 29.34
N TYR A 346 2.44 18.86 28.22
CA TYR A 346 3.08 18.69 26.91
C TYR A 346 4.10 19.79 26.59
N GLY A 347 4.27 20.76 27.48
CA GLY A 347 5.14 21.91 27.26
C GLY A 347 4.72 22.76 26.06
N ILE A 348 3.41 22.87 25.81
CA ILE A 348 2.86 23.55 24.62
C ILE A 348 3.27 25.02 24.63
N ASN A 349 3.76 25.51 23.49
CA ASN A 349 4.17 26.88 23.27
C ASN A 349 3.14 27.65 22.44
N TRP A 350 2.45 26.96 21.55
CA TRP A 350 1.53 27.54 20.58
C TRP A 350 0.22 26.79 20.55
N VAL A 351 -0.90 27.51 20.49
CA VAL A 351 -2.23 26.91 20.32
C VAL A 351 -2.90 27.54 19.12
N VAL A 352 -3.33 26.70 18.19
CA VAL A 352 -4.06 27.11 16.99
C VAL A 352 -5.54 27.03 17.26
N LEU A 353 -6.32 28.02 16.81
CA LEU A 353 -7.78 28.01 16.82
C LEU A 353 -8.30 28.52 15.47
N GLY A 354 -8.55 27.62 14.53
CA GLY A 354 -9.23 27.91 13.26
C GLY A 354 -10.57 27.19 13.13
N ASP A 355 -11.12 27.20 11.92
CA ASP A 355 -12.41 26.55 11.63
C ASP A 355 -12.35 25.03 11.85
N LEU A 356 -11.20 24.39 11.60
CA LEU A 356 -11.03 22.95 11.86
C LEU A 356 -11.17 22.65 13.35
N GLU A 357 -10.48 23.39 14.21
CA GLU A 357 -10.57 23.21 15.67
C GLU A 357 -12.01 23.48 16.16
N ARG A 358 -12.64 24.55 15.66
CA ARG A 358 -14.02 24.89 16.05
C ARG A 358 -15.02 23.81 15.67
N THR A 359 -14.96 23.32 14.44
CA THR A 359 -15.86 22.28 13.95
C THR A 359 -15.60 20.94 14.63
N THR A 360 -14.33 20.57 14.83
CA THR A 360 -13.94 19.29 15.45
C THR A 360 -14.42 19.21 16.90
N TYR A 361 -14.29 20.30 17.66
CA TYR A 361 -14.61 20.31 19.09
C TYR A 361 -15.94 21.00 19.43
N GLY A 362 -16.78 21.29 18.42
CA GLY A 362 -18.10 21.89 18.62
C GLY A 362 -18.08 23.27 19.28
N LEU A 363 -17.02 24.06 19.04
CA LEU A 363 -16.84 25.36 19.67
C LEU A 363 -17.81 26.37 19.03
N ARG A 364 -18.66 26.99 19.87
CA ARG A 364 -19.52 28.10 19.46
C ARG A 364 -18.68 29.38 19.25
N ALA A 365 -19.31 30.55 19.22
CA ALA A 365 -18.62 31.84 19.08
C ALA A 365 -17.62 32.14 20.21
N ASN A 366 -17.76 31.48 21.37
CA ASN A 366 -16.90 31.70 22.53
C ASN A 366 -15.47 31.17 22.29
N ASP A 367 -14.50 31.94 22.72
CA ASP A 367 -13.08 31.61 22.68
C ASP A 367 -12.73 30.72 23.90
N PRO A 368 -12.36 29.44 23.72
CA PRO A 368 -12.05 28.56 24.86
C PRO A 368 -10.76 28.98 25.60
N PHE A 369 -9.95 29.85 25.01
CA PHE A 369 -8.69 30.31 25.60
C PHE A 369 -8.82 31.63 26.36
N GLU A 370 -10.00 32.25 26.34
CA GLU A 370 -10.28 33.43 27.14
C GLU A 370 -10.23 33.10 28.65
N GLY A 371 -9.44 33.86 29.40
CA GLY A 371 -9.27 33.66 30.85
C GLY A 371 -8.37 32.48 31.25
N VAL A 372 -7.73 31.79 30.30
CA VAL A 372 -6.79 30.70 30.61
C VAL A 372 -5.43 31.29 31.02
N PRO A 373 -4.92 31.01 32.23
CA PRO A 373 -3.69 31.61 32.72
C PRO A 373 -2.50 31.40 31.79
N GLY A 374 -1.78 32.48 31.47
CA GLY A 374 -0.58 32.46 30.63
C GLY A 374 -0.83 32.10 29.17
N VAL A 375 -2.08 32.01 28.69
CA VAL A 375 -2.39 31.89 27.26
C VAL A 375 -2.69 33.28 26.73
N VAL A 376 -1.86 33.76 25.80
CA VAL A 376 -1.90 35.13 25.29
C VAL A 376 -2.20 35.11 23.80
N LEU A 377 -3.12 35.96 23.35
CA LEU A 377 -3.38 36.20 21.94
C LEU A 377 -2.10 36.70 21.26
N TRP A 378 -1.56 35.95 20.30
CA TRP A 378 -0.37 36.35 19.55
C TRP A 378 -0.72 37.03 18.23
N ALA A 379 -1.61 36.41 17.44
CA ALA A 379 -2.04 36.95 16.17
C ALA A 379 -3.46 36.47 15.82
N ARG A 380 -4.19 37.27 15.03
CA ARG A 380 -5.56 36.94 14.58
C ARG A 380 -5.76 37.38 13.13
N GLN A 381 -6.45 36.55 12.35
CA GLN A 381 -6.99 36.90 11.04
C GLN A 381 -8.42 36.35 10.92
N GLY A 382 -9.42 37.24 10.89
CA GLY A 382 -10.82 36.82 10.90
C GLY A 382 -11.18 36.02 12.16
N SER A 383 -11.77 34.83 11.98
CA SER A 383 -12.11 33.86 13.05
C SER A 383 -10.92 33.01 13.51
N THR A 384 -9.81 33.05 12.78
CA THR A 384 -8.60 32.24 13.02
C THR A 384 -7.65 32.97 13.96
N VAL A 385 -7.23 32.25 15.00
CA VAL A 385 -6.45 32.81 16.10
C VAL A 385 -5.26 31.92 16.42
N LEU A 386 -4.12 32.55 16.68
CA LEU A 386 -2.92 31.90 17.19
C LEU A 386 -2.63 32.46 18.59
N TYR A 387 -2.52 31.56 19.57
CA TYR A 387 -2.14 31.89 20.93
C TYR A 387 -0.72 31.44 21.23
N ARG A 388 -0.05 32.20 22.08
CA ARG A 388 1.23 31.84 22.69
C ARG A 388 1.01 31.49 24.15
N VAL A 389 1.56 30.36 24.57
CA VAL A 389 1.55 29.93 25.97
C VAL A 389 2.84 30.40 26.63
N VAL A 390 2.69 31.25 27.63
CA VAL A 390 3.76 31.77 28.49
C VAL A 390 3.83 30.91 29.74
N ARG A 391 5.06 30.55 30.12
CA ARG A 391 5.35 29.77 31.32
C ARG A 391 5.47 30.66 32.53
#